data_AF-A0A933NH19-F1
#
_entry.id   AF-A0A933NH19-F1
#
_cell.length_a   1.000
_cell.length_b   1.000
_cell.length_c   1.000
_cell.angle_alpha   90.00
_cell.angle_beta   90.00
_cell.angle_gamma   90.00
#
_symmetry.space_group_name_H-M   'P 1'
#
loop_
_entity.id
_entity.type
_entity.pdbx_description
1 polymer ?
#
loop_
_entity_poly.entity_id
_entity_poly.type
_entity_poly.pdbx_seq_one_letter_code
_entity_poly.pdbx_strand_id
1 'polypeptide(L)' 'MAGDACAPAGLEPLEQLIRSGEDWLIRQVLDHARRHDYTRFTSTLEEAWRLSVRGLSDSLIQALRAGPEPPERCHE' A
#
# COMPACT_ATOMS: atom_id res chain seq x y z
N MET A 1 -31.94 -8.90 23.03
CA MET A 1 -30.88 -9.78 22.49
C MET A 1 -30.90 -9.60 20.97
N ALA A 2 -30.36 -8.49 20.48
CA ALA A 2 -30.39 -8.14 19.07
C ALA A 2 -28.97 -7.78 18.63
N GLY A 3 -28.57 -8.36 17.49
CA GLY A 3 -27.51 -7.87 16.61
C GLY A 3 -26.11 -7.83 17.19
N ASP A 4 -25.18 -8.62 16.65
CA ASP A 4 -24.54 -8.06 15.45
C ASP A 4 -23.97 -9.15 14.55
N ALA A 5 -24.08 -8.87 13.28
CA ALA A 5 -23.76 -9.77 12.20
C ALA A 5 -22.26 -10.03 12.12
N CYS A 6 -21.90 -11.27 11.82
CA CYS A 6 -20.63 -11.63 11.23
C CYS A 6 -20.49 -10.89 9.89
N ALA A 7 -19.86 -9.71 9.88
CA ALA A 7 -19.39 -9.06 8.66
C ALA A 7 -18.03 -9.65 8.25
N PRO A 8 -17.71 -9.74 6.95
CA PRO A 8 -16.43 -10.28 6.49
C PRO A 8 -15.29 -9.33 6.87
N ALA A 9 -14.72 -9.54 8.04
CA ALA A 9 -13.70 -8.69 8.67
C ALA A 9 -12.30 -8.81 8.02
N GLY A 10 -12.20 -8.89 6.70
CA GLY A 10 -10.93 -9.06 5.99
C GLY A 10 -10.32 -7.77 5.45
N LEU A 11 -11.16 -6.83 4.99
CA LEU A 11 -10.70 -5.66 4.22
C LEU A 11 -10.39 -4.44 5.09
N GLU A 12 -11.26 -4.10 6.05
CA GLU A 12 -10.99 -3.01 7.02
C GLU A 12 -9.69 -3.24 7.81
N PRO A 13 -9.37 -4.46 8.28
CA PRO A 13 -8.09 -4.69 8.95
C PRO A 13 -6.88 -4.53 8.04
N LEU A 14 -6.99 -4.91 6.76
CA LEU A 14 -5.89 -4.78 5.80
C LEU A 14 -5.67 -3.33 5.38
N GLU A 15 -6.73 -2.58 5.10
CA GLU A 15 -6.65 -1.14 4.82
C GLU A 15 -5.96 -0.41 5.99
N GLN A 16 -6.40 -0.69 7.22
CA GLN A 16 -5.82 -0.07 8.42
C GLN A 16 -4.34 -0.46 8.60
N LEU A 17 -3.98 -1.71 8.29
CA LEU A 17 -2.60 -2.17 8.34
C LEU A 17 -1.71 -1.43 7.32
N ILE A 18 -2.21 -1.23 6.09
CA ILE A 18 -1.48 -0.48 5.05
C ILE A 18 -1.26 0.97 5.51
N ARG A 19 -2.31 1.64 5.98
CA ARG A 19 -2.23 3.05 6.42
C ARG A 19 -1.30 3.25 7.61
N SER A 20 -1.38 2.36 8.60
CA SER A 20 -0.52 2.46 9.80
C SER A 20 0.92 2.01 9.55
N GLY A 21 1.16 1.23 8.49
CA GLY A 21 2.45 0.68 8.12
C GLY A 21 3.29 1.55 7.18
N GLU A 22 2.80 2.70 6.71
CA GLU A 22 3.48 3.49 5.66
C GLU A 22 4.89 3.92 6.06
N ASP A 23 5.09 4.41 7.29
CA ASP A 23 6.41 4.83 7.76
C ASP A 23 7.40 3.64 7.84
N TRP A 24 6.89 2.45 8.20
CA TRP A 24 7.70 1.23 8.16
C TRP A 24 8.04 0.84 6.72
N LEU A 25 7.06 0.90 5.80
CA LEU A 25 7.26 0.61 4.38
C LEU A 25 8.27 1.55 3.73
N ILE A 26 8.21 2.86 4.01
CA ILE A 26 9.18 3.84 3.50
C ILE A 26 10.61 3.43 3.88
N ARG A 27 10.82 3.07 5.14
CA ARG A 27 12.13 2.62 5.63
C ARG A 27 12.58 1.33 4.97
N GLN A 28 11.68 0.35 4.81
CA GLN A 28 12.01 -0.91 4.14
C GLN A 28 12.37 -0.72 2.68
N VAL A 29 11.61 0.11 1.96
CA VAL A 29 11.87 0.43 0.55
C VAL A 29 13.22 1.13 0.41
N LEU A 30 13.51 2.09 1.29
CA LEU A 30 14.78 2.82 1.27
C LEU A 30 15.96 1.89 1.59
N ASP A 31 15.84 1.01 2.59
CA ASP A 31 16.88 0.04 2.93
C ASP A 31 17.07 -1.01 1.83
N HIS A 32 16.00 -1.39 1.12
CA HIS A 32 16.11 -2.22 -0.08
C HIS A 32 16.84 -1.46 -1.20
N ALA A 33 16.45 -0.22 -1.48
CA ALA A 33 17.08 0.61 -2.50
C ALA A 33 18.58 0.80 -2.24
N ARG A 34 18.99 1.00 -0.98
CA ARG A 34 20.40 1.09 -0.56
C ARG A 34 21.16 -0.21 -0.81
N ARG A 35 20.58 -1.35 -0.43
CA ARG A 35 21.20 -2.67 -0.60
C ARG A 35 21.44 -3.04 -2.07
N HIS A 36 20.61 -2.52 -2.97
CA HIS A 36 20.69 -2.81 -4.41
C HIS A 36 21.30 -1.65 -5.23
N ASP A 37 21.88 -0.64 -4.57
CA ASP A 37 22.50 0.55 -5.21
C ASP A 37 21.54 1.38 -6.10
N TYR A 38 20.23 1.27 -5.88
CA TYR A 38 19.22 2.08 -6.56
C TYR A 38 19.22 3.54 -6.08
N THR A 39 19.77 3.80 -4.89
CA THR A 39 19.95 5.15 -4.34
C THR A 39 20.94 6.01 -5.14
N ARG A 40 21.66 5.44 -6.11
CA ARG A 40 22.50 6.20 -7.03
C ARG A 40 21.70 7.17 -7.92
N PHE A 41 20.42 6.88 -8.14
CA PHE A 41 19.57 7.60 -9.10
C PHE A 41 18.40 8.35 -8.44
N THR A 42 18.27 8.27 -7.12
CA THR A 42 17.14 8.86 -6.38
C THR A 42 17.57 9.34 -4.99
N SER A 43 16.81 10.26 -4.41
CA SER A 43 17.10 10.83 -3.09
C SER A 43 17.07 9.75 -2.00
N THR A 44 18.01 9.80 -1.07
CA THR A 44 18.05 8.91 0.11
C THR A 44 17.22 9.44 1.30
N LEU A 45 16.51 10.56 1.11
CA LEU A 45 15.67 11.16 2.14
C LEU A 45 14.33 10.44 2.18
N GLU A 46 13.92 9.94 3.35
CA GLU A 46 12.62 9.29 3.56
C GLU A 46 11.45 10.14 3.03
N GLU A 47 11.55 11.46 3.17
CA GLU A 47 10.52 12.41 2.72
C GLU A 47 10.32 12.40 1.20
N ALA A 48 11.36 12.09 0.42
CA ALA A 48 11.24 11.96 -1.04
C ALA A 48 10.44 10.71 -1.44
N TRP A 49 10.44 9.68 -0.59
CA TRP A 49 9.74 8.42 -0.84
C TRP A 49 8.32 8.41 -0.26
N ARG A 50 8.05 9.29 0.72
CA ARG A 50 6.74 9.40 1.36
C ARG A 50 5.62 9.61 0.34
N LEU A 51 5.82 10.52 -0.63
CA LEU A 51 4.81 10.78 -1.65
C LEU A 51 4.55 9.55 -2.53
N SER A 52 5.60 8.84 -2.94
CA SER A 52 5.49 7.63 -3.77
C SER A 52 4.82 6.48 -3.03
N VAL A 53 5.22 6.23 -1.78
CA VAL A 53 4.64 5.16 -0.95
C VAL A 53 3.18 5.46 -0.65
N ARG A 54 2.84 6.69 -0.27
CA ARG A 54 1.45 7.09 -0.02
C ARG A 54 0.56 6.95 -1.26
N GLY A 55 1.04 7.38 -2.43
CA GLY A 55 0.30 7.22 -3.68
C GLY A 55 0.05 5.74 -4.04
N LEU A 56 1.02 4.87 -3.77
CA LEU A 56 0.87 3.43 -3.96
C LEU A 56 -0.10 2.82 -2.94
N SER A 57 0.01 3.17 -1.67
CA SER A 57 -0.92 2.77 -0.60
C SER A 57 -2.35 3.17 -0.93
N ASP A 58 -2.57 4.40 -1.36
CA ASP A 58 -3.89 4.90 -1.75
C ASP A 58 -4.45 4.12 -2.95
N SER A 59 -3.60 3.76 -3.91
CA SER A 59 -4.00 2.95 -5.07
C SER A 59 -4.36 1.51 -4.67
N LEU A 60 -3.59 0.91 -3.76
CA LEU A 60 -3.86 -0.42 -3.20
C LEU A 60 -5.17 -0.43 -2.41
N ILE A 61 -5.39 0.57 -1.56
CA ILE A 61 -6.63 0.71 -0.78
C ILE A 61 -7.84 0.89 -1.70
N GLN A 62 -7.72 1.70 -2.75
CA GLN A 62 -8.77 1.84 -3.76
C GLN A 62 -9.08 0.52 -4.46
N ALA A 63 -8.06 -0.25 -4.85
CA ALA A 63 -8.24 -1.57 -5.45
C ALA A 63 -8.91 -2.56 -4.47
N LEU A 64 -8.51 -2.55 -3.19
CA LEU A 64 -9.13 -3.38 -2.15
C LEU A 64 -10.62 -3.05 -1.97
N ARG A 65 -10.99 -1.76 -2.05
CA ARG A 65 -12.38 -1.29 -1.95
C ARG A 65 -13.21 -1.59 -3.19
N ALA A 66 -12.59 -1.57 -4.37
CA ALA A 66 -13.26 -1.90 -5.63
C ALA A 66 -13.69 -3.37 -5.71
N GLY A 67 -13.10 -4.24 -4.88
CA GLY A 67 -13.42 -5.67 -4.87
C GLY A 67 -12.75 -6.44 -6.01
N PRO A 68 -12.98 -7.76 -6.12
CA PRO A 68 -12.24 -8.65 -7.01
C PRO A 68 -12.60 -8.51 -8.50
N GLU A 69 -13.19 -7.39 -8.93
CA GLU A 69 -13.41 -7.19 -10.35
C GLU A 69 -12.04 -7.08 -11.02
N PRO A 70 -11.65 -8.03 -11.89
CA PRO A 70 -10.38 -7.97 -12.57
C PRO A 70 -10.39 -6.66 -13.38
N PRO A 71 -9.31 -5.85 -13.36
CA PRO A 71 -9.20 -4.80 -14.35
C PRO A 71 -9.35 -5.49 -15.71
N GLU A 72 -10.41 -5.13 -16.42
CA GLU A 72 -10.73 -5.68 -17.72
C GLU A 72 -9.42 -5.67 -18.51
N ARG A 73 -8.91 -6.85 -18.85
CA ARG A 73 -7.70 -6.93 -19.67
C ARG A 73 -8.05 -6.26 -20.98
N CYS A 74 -7.59 -5.03 -21.18
CA CYS A 74 -7.46 -4.48 -22.53
C CYS A 74 -6.50 -5.40 -23.27
N HIS A 75 -7.08 -6.41 -23.92
CA HIS A 75 -6.44 -7.14 -24.99
C HIS A 75 -6.24 -6.13 -26.12
N GLU A 76 -5.00 -5.74 -26.35
CA GLU A 76 -4.55 -5.09 -27.58
C GLU A 76 -3.61 -6.05 -28.32
#